data_AF-X6MXV5-F1
#
_entry.id   AF-X6MXV5-F1
#
_cell.length_a   1.000
_cell.length_b   1.000
_cell.length_c   1.000
_cell.angle_alpha   90.00
_cell.angle_beta   90.00
_cell.angle_gamma   90.00
#
_symmetry.space_group_name_H-M   'P 1'
#
loop_
_entity.id
_entity.type
_entity.pdbx_description
1 polymer ?
#
loop_
_entity_poly.entity_id
_entity_poly.type
_entity_poly.pdbx_seq_one_letter_code
_entity_poly.pdbx_strand_id
1 'polypeptide(L)'
;LPFDKQLQIASFNRRDMANLMFYFPNKFRHSSFIHSLGPNGENFISQMANNSNVTYDYANLLFYNGDFFSDEFVQSQLITADENGTYPLMYAVSKQRSIECIKLFVPSNEKSKYSVWNSLNNVKKRMYNIYAYITNEITKCFKKQSCIGLAVRNTNVNVLELLNWLKAEIDKDNWQKFIEIQDINVCYTHNQGLTPLMNALTHQSELNDNIIQVLIPKDFKENYTFWECKCNKYGVNTFFEEFLFIGKNILHLMFENALPNVEERLRLMKEYVPDESWENLVVTPDEVELKERNKVHYVFANNKEQQKPRFLEDHDKCLSDNFNGLEGLNMIHLVVSSENINAFGNLKCLQEQMPLTVWKELLDQKNKVVYNVVCGMKEKPFDAASRLRRSDIIKYLRNECFEKE
;
A
#
# COMPACT_ATOMS: atom_id res chain seq x y z
N LEU A 1 -38.86 5.67 7.70
CA LEU A 1 -37.60 5.05 8.18
C LEU A 1 -37.25 5.61 9.56
N PRO A 2 -36.79 4.80 10.53
CA PRO A 2 -36.25 5.31 11.81
C PRO A 2 -35.12 6.33 11.58
N PHE A 3 -34.97 7.32 12.46
CA PHE A 3 -33.99 8.40 12.28
C PHE A 3 -32.55 7.87 12.14
N ASP A 4 -32.13 6.95 13.01
CA ASP A 4 -30.78 6.36 12.96
C ASP A 4 -30.51 5.63 11.64
N LYS A 5 -31.54 5.03 11.02
CA LYS A 5 -31.41 4.42 9.69
C LYS A 5 -31.29 5.48 8.59
N GLN A 6 -32.00 6.60 8.70
CA GLN A 6 -31.82 7.72 7.77
C GLN A 6 -30.40 8.31 7.89
N LEU A 7 -29.89 8.47 9.11
CA LEU A 7 -28.54 8.96 9.36
C LEU A 7 -27.46 8.01 8.82
N GLN A 8 -27.64 6.70 9.00
CA GLN A 8 -26.76 5.68 8.42
C GLN A 8 -26.80 5.70 6.88
N ILE A 9 -27.99 5.83 6.29
CA ILE A 9 -28.17 5.93 4.82
C ILE A 9 -27.54 7.20 4.25
N ALA A 10 -27.65 8.33 4.97
CA ALA A 10 -27.02 9.59 4.57
C ALA A 10 -25.51 9.45 4.40
N SER A 11 -24.86 8.54 5.14
CA SER A 11 -23.45 8.15 4.96
C SER A 11 -22.50 9.34 4.81
N PHE A 12 -22.69 10.34 5.68
CA PHE A 12 -21.93 11.61 5.69
C PHE A 12 -22.01 12.43 4.38
N ASN A 13 -23.01 12.19 3.52
CA ASN A 13 -23.29 13.07 2.41
C ASN A 13 -23.72 14.45 2.93
N ARG A 14 -23.02 15.52 2.50
CA ARG A 14 -23.26 16.90 2.95
C ARG A 14 -24.74 17.30 2.92
N ARG A 15 -25.45 17.01 1.81
CA ARG A 15 -26.84 17.47 1.62
C ARG A 15 -27.79 16.75 2.57
N ASP A 16 -27.63 15.43 2.69
CA ASP A 16 -28.50 14.61 3.51
C ASP A 16 -28.24 14.85 5.01
N MET A 17 -26.97 14.98 5.40
CA MET A 17 -26.59 15.36 6.76
C MET A 17 -27.16 16.72 7.14
N ALA A 18 -27.01 17.73 6.28
CA ALA A 18 -27.56 19.07 6.52
C ALA A 18 -29.09 19.03 6.68
N ASN A 19 -29.80 18.28 5.84
CA ASN A 19 -31.24 18.11 5.96
C ASN A 19 -31.64 17.45 7.29
N LEU A 20 -30.96 16.37 7.68
CA LEU A 20 -31.25 15.69 8.95
C LEU A 20 -30.96 16.57 10.16
N MET A 21 -29.87 17.33 10.13
CA MET A 21 -29.50 18.30 11.17
C MET A 21 -30.50 19.46 11.26
N PHE A 22 -30.95 19.99 10.12
CA PHE A 22 -31.87 21.12 10.06
C PHE A 22 -33.30 20.74 10.48
N TYR A 23 -33.85 19.65 9.94
CA TYR A 23 -35.23 19.25 10.22
C TYR A 23 -35.39 18.48 11.53
N PHE A 24 -34.34 17.83 12.03
CA PHE A 24 -34.41 16.99 13.22
C PHE A 24 -33.23 17.19 14.20
N PRO A 25 -32.87 18.42 14.60
CA PRO A 25 -31.68 18.69 15.40
C PRO A 25 -31.66 17.94 16.74
N ASN A 26 -32.82 17.87 17.42
CA ASN A 26 -32.93 17.14 18.68
C ASN A 26 -32.78 15.62 18.50
N LYS A 27 -33.26 15.04 17.39
CA LYS A 27 -33.07 13.61 17.13
C LYS A 27 -31.64 13.30 16.71
N PHE A 28 -31.01 14.23 15.98
CA PHE A 28 -29.60 14.14 15.61
C PHE A 28 -28.74 14.08 16.87
N ARG A 29 -28.87 15.04 17.79
CA ARG A 29 -28.06 15.12 19.01
C ARG A 29 -28.13 13.86 19.88
N HIS A 30 -29.29 13.22 19.95
CA HIS A 30 -29.52 12.04 20.81
C HIS A 30 -29.56 10.72 20.02
N SER A 31 -29.09 10.73 18.77
CA SER A 31 -29.10 9.55 17.91
C SER A 31 -28.22 8.45 18.52
N SER A 32 -28.77 7.25 18.70
CA SER A 32 -28.01 6.12 19.25
C SER A 32 -26.86 5.72 18.33
N PHE A 33 -27.02 5.95 17.02
CA PHE A 33 -25.99 5.72 16.02
C PHE A 33 -24.73 6.55 16.28
N ILE A 34 -24.87 7.82 16.67
CA ILE A 34 -23.73 8.72 16.96
C ILE A 34 -22.94 8.24 18.19
N HIS A 35 -23.61 7.62 19.15
CA HIS A 35 -22.97 7.12 20.37
C HIS A 35 -22.50 5.66 20.26
N SER A 36 -22.84 4.97 19.16
CA SER A 36 -22.47 3.58 18.92
C SER A 36 -21.11 3.46 18.24
N LEU A 37 -20.40 2.37 18.52
CA LEU A 37 -19.17 2.02 17.80
C LEU A 37 -19.50 1.28 16.51
N GLY A 38 -18.69 1.52 15.49
CA GLY A 38 -18.69 0.77 14.24
C GLY A 38 -18.13 -0.64 14.39
N PRO A 39 -18.15 -1.44 13.30
CA PRO A 39 -17.77 -2.84 13.31
C PRO A 39 -16.32 -3.13 13.73
N ASN A 40 -15.38 -2.19 13.62
CA ASN A 40 -13.99 -2.35 14.09
C ASN A 40 -13.69 -1.45 15.29
N GLY A 41 -14.73 -1.06 16.04
CA GLY A 41 -14.61 -0.15 17.17
C GLY A 41 -14.46 1.32 16.78
N GLU A 42 -14.63 1.68 15.50
CA GLU A 42 -14.56 3.08 15.09
C GLU A 42 -15.72 3.90 15.67
N ASN A 43 -15.38 4.97 16.40
CA ASN A 43 -16.37 5.91 16.90
C ASN A 43 -16.94 6.79 15.77
N PHE A 44 -17.97 7.60 16.05
CA PHE A 44 -18.67 8.36 15.01
C PHE A 44 -17.75 9.36 14.29
N ILE A 45 -16.82 10.01 15.01
CA ILE A 45 -15.86 10.94 14.41
C ILE A 45 -14.82 10.20 13.56
N SER A 46 -14.40 8.99 13.94
CA SER A 46 -13.56 8.12 13.10
C SER A 46 -14.29 7.72 11.81
N GLN A 47 -15.56 7.33 11.89
CA GLN A 47 -16.38 6.99 10.72
C GLN A 47 -16.51 8.18 9.77
N MET A 48 -16.71 9.38 10.33
CA MET A 48 -16.75 10.62 9.58
C MET A 48 -15.39 10.88 8.91
N ALA A 49 -14.28 10.83 9.66
CA ALA A 49 -12.93 11.02 9.14
C ALA A 49 -12.56 10.05 7.99
N ASN A 50 -13.11 8.84 8.01
CA ASN A 50 -12.88 7.82 6.98
C ASN A 50 -13.78 7.97 5.74
N ASN A 51 -14.68 8.94 5.71
CA ASN A 51 -15.59 9.18 4.60
C ASN A 51 -15.16 10.39 3.77
N SER A 52 -14.92 10.19 2.48
CA SER A 52 -14.42 11.23 1.57
C SER A 52 -15.50 12.22 1.07
N ASN A 53 -16.76 12.04 1.49
CA ASN A 53 -17.86 12.99 1.23
C ASN A 53 -17.93 14.09 2.30
N VAL A 54 -17.16 13.98 3.38
CA VAL A 54 -17.08 15.02 4.40
C VAL A 54 -16.50 16.29 3.80
N THR A 55 -17.10 17.43 4.13
CA THR A 55 -16.62 18.75 3.73
C THR A 55 -16.38 19.59 4.96
N TYR A 56 -15.39 20.48 4.90
CA TYR A 56 -15.00 21.37 5.98
C TYR A 56 -16.20 22.09 6.62
N ASP A 57 -17.07 22.73 5.83
CA ASP A 57 -18.15 23.60 6.33
C ASP A 57 -19.04 22.93 7.39
N TYR A 58 -19.62 21.77 7.08
CA TYR A 58 -20.54 21.12 8.01
C TYR A 58 -19.79 20.38 9.12
N ALA A 59 -18.58 19.88 8.85
CA ALA A 59 -17.74 19.25 9.87
C ALA A 59 -17.35 20.27 10.95
N ASN A 60 -16.95 21.47 10.52
CA ASN A 60 -16.66 22.59 11.40
C ASN A 60 -17.88 22.99 12.23
N LEU A 61 -19.06 23.05 11.61
CA LEU A 61 -20.32 23.32 12.31
C LEU A 61 -20.63 22.26 13.39
N LEU A 62 -20.39 20.98 13.09
CA LEU A 62 -20.59 19.90 14.04
C LEU A 62 -19.62 19.96 15.23
N PHE A 63 -18.36 20.28 14.98
CA PHE A 63 -17.30 20.18 16.00
C PHE A 63 -17.18 21.42 16.87
N TYR A 64 -17.36 22.62 16.31
CA TYR A 64 -16.98 23.86 16.98
C TYR A 64 -18.13 24.82 17.29
N ASN A 65 -19.33 24.60 16.75
CA ASN A 65 -20.47 25.49 17.03
C ASN A 65 -21.17 25.17 18.37
N GLY A 66 -20.95 23.99 18.95
CA GLY A 66 -21.59 23.58 20.22
C GLY A 66 -23.08 23.21 20.11
N ASP A 67 -23.76 23.60 19.02
CA ASP A 67 -25.18 23.33 18.80
C ASP A 67 -25.49 21.83 18.64
N PHE A 68 -24.57 21.05 18.08
CA PHE A 68 -24.78 19.62 17.79
C PHE A 68 -24.00 18.73 18.73
N PHE A 69 -22.71 18.98 18.89
CA PHE A 69 -21.83 18.24 19.79
C PHE A 69 -21.21 19.18 20.83
N SER A 70 -21.11 18.71 22.07
CA SER A 70 -20.31 19.39 23.08
C SER A 70 -18.82 19.21 22.78
N ASP A 71 -18.00 20.18 23.18
CA ASP A 71 -16.54 20.06 23.03
C ASP A 71 -16.02 18.79 23.75
N GLU A 72 -16.52 18.49 24.95
CA GLU A 72 -16.16 17.26 25.68
C GLU A 72 -16.44 15.99 24.85
N PHE A 73 -17.60 15.92 24.19
CA PHE A 73 -17.92 14.79 23.32
C PHE A 73 -16.92 14.71 22.16
N VAL A 74 -16.68 15.82 21.45
CA VAL A 74 -15.76 15.86 20.31
C VAL A 74 -14.35 15.45 20.72
N GLN A 75 -13.80 16.07 21.77
CA GLN A 75 -12.44 15.77 22.25
C GLN A 75 -12.31 14.31 22.69
N SER A 76 -13.33 13.75 23.38
CA SER A 76 -13.30 12.34 23.79
C SER A 76 -13.23 11.37 22.59
N GLN A 77 -13.91 11.70 21.49
CA GLN A 77 -13.91 10.91 20.27
C GLN A 77 -12.60 11.06 19.49
N LEU A 78 -12.03 12.28 19.43
CA LEU A 78 -10.75 12.57 18.76
C LEU A 78 -9.55 11.81 19.37
N ILE A 79 -9.61 11.50 20.67
CA ILE A 79 -8.54 10.79 21.39
C ILE A 79 -8.82 9.30 21.61
N THR A 80 -9.93 8.79 21.08
CA THR A 80 -10.28 7.37 21.20
C THR A 80 -9.93 6.65 19.90
N ALA A 81 -8.95 5.75 19.96
CA ALA A 81 -8.58 4.90 18.85
C ALA A 81 -9.55 3.71 18.70
N ASP A 82 -9.70 3.21 17.46
CA ASP A 82 -10.47 2.00 17.17
C ASP A 82 -9.75 0.72 17.67
N GLU A 83 -10.30 -0.46 17.36
CA GLU A 83 -9.67 -1.74 17.74
C GLU A 83 -8.28 -1.94 17.12
N ASN A 84 -8.01 -1.23 16.03
CA ASN A 84 -6.73 -1.19 15.34
C ASN A 84 -5.82 -0.09 15.86
N GLY A 85 -6.14 0.64 16.93
CA GLY A 85 -5.30 1.76 17.36
C GLY A 85 -5.26 2.91 16.35
N THR A 86 -6.23 3.01 15.44
CA THR A 86 -6.38 4.10 14.46
C THR A 86 -7.22 5.22 15.05
N TYR A 87 -6.64 6.41 15.13
CA TYR A 87 -7.34 7.62 15.57
C TYR A 87 -8.08 8.29 14.41
N PRO A 88 -9.11 9.13 14.69
CA PRO A 88 -9.78 9.92 13.65
C PRO A 88 -8.82 10.69 12.74
N LEU A 89 -7.76 11.28 13.29
CA LEU A 89 -6.75 12.00 12.51
C LEU A 89 -6.09 11.14 11.42
N MET A 90 -5.79 9.87 11.72
CA MET A 90 -5.17 8.95 10.78
C MET A 90 -6.10 8.65 9.59
N TYR A 91 -7.39 8.45 9.86
CA TYR A 91 -8.38 8.34 8.79
C TYR A 91 -8.48 9.63 7.98
N ALA A 92 -8.49 10.78 8.67
CA ALA A 92 -8.65 12.07 8.01
C ALA A 92 -7.48 12.35 7.05
N VAL A 93 -6.26 12.14 7.50
CA VAL A 93 -5.02 12.25 6.70
C VAL A 93 -5.08 11.36 5.46
N SER A 94 -5.68 10.17 5.56
CA SER A 94 -5.80 9.23 4.43
C SER A 94 -6.92 9.57 3.43
N LYS A 95 -8.02 10.20 3.88
CA LYS A 95 -9.29 10.25 3.11
C LYS A 95 -9.79 11.63 2.76
N GLN A 96 -9.41 12.66 3.51
CA GLN A 96 -9.96 14.00 3.33
C GLN A 96 -9.28 14.73 2.18
N ARG A 97 -10.00 15.70 1.62
CA ARG A 97 -9.62 16.40 0.37
C ARG A 97 -9.01 17.78 0.59
N SER A 98 -8.86 18.23 1.83
CA SER A 98 -8.16 19.48 2.15
C SER A 98 -7.51 19.41 3.52
N ILE A 99 -6.41 20.16 3.69
CA ILE A 99 -5.68 20.23 4.95
C ILE A 99 -6.55 20.88 6.04
N GLU A 100 -7.38 21.86 5.69
CA GLU A 100 -8.32 22.52 6.60
C GLU A 100 -9.33 21.52 7.17
N CYS A 101 -9.82 20.59 6.34
CA CYS A 101 -10.72 19.55 6.80
C CYS A 101 -9.99 18.53 7.69
N ILE A 102 -8.74 18.18 7.37
CA ILE A 102 -7.93 17.28 8.21
C ILE A 102 -7.69 17.89 9.59
N LYS A 103 -7.41 19.20 9.66
CA LYS A 103 -7.17 19.94 10.91
C LYS A 103 -8.32 19.87 11.91
N LEU A 104 -9.56 19.70 11.44
CA LEU A 104 -10.73 19.53 12.33
C LEU A 104 -10.62 18.25 13.19
N PHE A 105 -9.82 17.26 12.77
CA PHE A 105 -9.65 15.99 13.47
C PHE A 105 -8.43 15.97 14.41
N VAL A 106 -7.86 17.13 14.72
CA VAL A 106 -6.76 17.27 15.67
C VAL A 106 -7.34 17.63 17.05
N PRO A 107 -7.04 16.87 18.12
CA PRO A 107 -7.52 17.22 19.46
C PRO A 107 -6.90 18.54 19.93
N SER A 108 -7.67 19.33 20.68
CA SER A 108 -7.28 20.67 21.13
C SER A 108 -6.23 20.63 22.25
N ASN A 109 -6.23 19.58 23.08
CA ASN A 109 -5.29 19.44 24.19
C ASN A 109 -3.90 19.01 23.68
N GLU A 110 -2.84 19.72 24.09
CA GLU A 110 -1.46 19.46 23.64
C GLU A 110 -0.95 18.05 23.96
N LYS A 111 -1.27 17.50 25.15
CA LYS A 111 -0.85 16.14 25.52
C LYS A 111 -1.53 15.10 24.64
N SER A 112 -2.82 15.28 24.39
CA SER A 112 -3.59 14.41 23.49
C SER A 112 -3.10 14.52 22.06
N LYS A 113 -2.85 15.75 21.59
CA LYS A 113 -2.30 16.04 20.26
C LYS A 113 -0.96 15.33 20.06
N TYR A 114 -0.05 15.46 21.02
CA TYR A 114 1.23 14.75 21.01
C TYR A 114 1.04 13.22 20.94
N SER A 115 0.11 12.67 21.74
CA SER A 115 -0.17 11.22 21.72
C SER A 115 -0.69 10.74 20.37
N VAL A 116 -1.59 11.50 19.73
CA VAL A 116 -2.19 11.12 18.44
C VAL A 116 -1.15 11.22 17.32
N TRP A 117 -0.41 12.33 17.22
CA TRP A 117 0.59 12.53 16.18
C TRP A 117 1.71 11.49 16.18
N ASN A 118 2.13 11.09 17.38
CA ASN A 118 3.24 10.16 17.57
C ASN A 118 2.78 8.70 17.75
N SER A 119 1.53 8.40 17.41
CA SER A 119 1.00 7.04 17.47
C SER A 119 1.24 6.27 16.17
N LEU A 120 1.26 4.95 16.30
CA LEU A 120 1.21 4.01 15.18
C LEU A 120 -0.07 3.20 15.35
N ASN A 121 -0.85 3.07 14.29
CA ASN A 121 -1.95 2.11 14.33
C ASN A 121 -1.41 0.67 14.28
N ASN A 122 -2.27 -0.28 14.56
CA ASN A 122 -2.11 -1.71 14.49
C ASN A 122 -3.18 -2.24 13.56
N VAL A 123 -2.94 -2.29 12.25
CA VAL A 123 -3.92 -2.83 11.31
C VAL A 123 -4.09 -4.34 11.58
N LYS A 124 -5.08 -4.71 12.40
CA LYS A 124 -5.45 -6.09 12.63
C LYS A 124 -6.27 -6.53 11.44
N LYS A 125 -5.76 -7.52 10.71
CA LYS A 125 -6.60 -8.29 9.80
C LYS A 125 -6.75 -9.68 10.35
N ARG A 126 -7.99 -10.16 10.46
CA ARG A 126 -8.25 -11.60 10.40
C ARG A 126 -7.75 -12.05 9.04
N MET A 127 -6.54 -12.60 9.00
CA MET A 127 -6.11 -13.35 7.84
C MET A 127 -7.02 -14.57 7.80
N TYR A 128 -8.05 -14.54 6.94
CA TYR A 128 -8.81 -15.74 6.58
C TYR A 128 -7.87 -16.64 5.78
N ASN A 129 -6.92 -17.24 6.48
CA ASN A 129 -6.21 -18.38 5.97
C ASN A 129 -7.19 -19.56 6.07
N ILE A 130 -7.29 -20.39 5.04
CA ILE A 130 -8.03 -21.67 5.10
C ILE A 130 -7.55 -22.47 6.32
N TYR A 131 -6.27 -22.34 6.67
CA TYR A 131 -5.72 -22.88 7.91
C TYR A 131 -6.31 -22.24 9.18
N ALA A 132 -6.46 -20.91 9.28
CA ALA A 132 -7.09 -20.26 10.44
C ALA A 132 -8.58 -20.63 10.58
N TYR A 133 -9.23 -20.97 9.46
CA TYR A 133 -10.57 -21.57 9.45
C TYR A 133 -10.56 -23.03 9.95
N ILE A 134 -9.51 -23.80 9.64
CA ILE A 134 -9.36 -25.22 10.03
C ILE A 134 -8.82 -25.38 11.47
N THR A 135 -7.88 -24.55 11.90
CA THR A 135 -7.17 -24.66 13.19
C THR A 135 -7.63 -23.66 14.23
N ASN A 136 -8.50 -22.70 13.86
CA ASN A 136 -8.95 -21.62 14.73
C ASN A 136 -7.81 -20.75 15.32
N GLU A 137 -6.58 -20.91 14.83
CA GLU A 137 -5.43 -20.12 15.26
C GLU A 137 -5.37 -18.82 14.46
N ILE A 138 -5.82 -17.73 15.10
CA ILE A 138 -5.66 -16.38 14.56
C ILE A 138 -4.20 -15.96 14.77
N THR A 139 -3.36 -16.14 13.76
CA THR A 139 -2.03 -15.53 13.74
C THR A 139 -2.18 -14.01 13.66
N LYS A 140 -1.98 -13.33 14.80
CA LYS A 140 -2.06 -11.87 14.89
C LYS A 140 -0.79 -11.26 14.28
N CYS A 141 -0.82 -10.93 12.99
CA CYS A 141 0.17 -10.01 12.43
C CYS A 141 -0.21 -8.58 12.79
N PHE A 142 0.53 -7.97 13.72
CA PHE A 142 0.40 -6.55 14.05
C PHE A 142 1.19 -5.72 13.05
N LYS A 143 0.56 -4.67 12.51
CA LYS A 143 1.10 -3.87 11.40
C LYS A 143 1.01 -2.40 11.75
N LYS A 144 2.13 -1.69 11.63
CA LYS A 144 2.24 -0.31 12.10
C LYS A 144 2.24 0.67 10.94
N GLN A 145 1.32 1.63 10.97
CA GLN A 145 1.34 2.78 10.05
C GLN A 145 1.29 4.07 10.85
N SER A 146 2.10 5.04 10.40
CA SER A 146 2.10 6.40 10.92
C SER A 146 1.18 7.30 10.09
N CYS A 147 0.93 8.52 10.57
CA CYS A 147 0.28 9.54 9.76
C CYS A 147 1.05 9.83 8.46
N ILE A 148 2.38 9.67 8.43
CA ILE A 148 3.20 9.89 7.23
C ILE A 148 2.87 8.86 6.16
N GLY A 149 2.87 7.57 6.50
CA GLY A 149 2.54 6.48 5.58
C GLY A 149 1.12 6.58 5.01
N LEU A 150 0.17 7.09 5.81
CA LEU A 150 -1.20 7.35 5.38
C LEU A 150 -1.30 8.59 4.48
N ALA A 151 -0.55 9.64 4.78
CA ALA A 151 -0.54 10.91 4.04
C ALA A 151 -0.03 10.74 2.61
N VAL A 152 1.10 10.04 2.44
CA VAL A 152 1.72 9.81 1.12
C VAL A 152 0.85 8.99 0.18
N ARG A 153 -0.21 8.34 0.69
CA ARG A 153 -1.19 7.58 -0.11
C ARG A 153 -2.43 8.39 -0.46
N ASN A 154 -2.62 9.55 0.18
CA ASN A 154 -3.74 10.42 -0.12
C ASN A 154 -3.42 11.24 -1.37
N THR A 155 -4.10 10.89 -2.47
CA THR A 155 -3.96 11.57 -3.78
C THR A 155 -4.96 12.72 -3.96
N ASN A 156 -5.78 13.01 -2.95
CA ASN A 156 -6.80 14.06 -3.01
C ASN A 156 -6.29 15.43 -2.52
N VAL A 157 -5.05 15.50 -2.04
CA VAL A 157 -4.42 16.69 -1.47
C VAL A 157 -2.99 16.82 -1.99
N ASN A 158 -2.46 18.04 -2.01
CA ASN A 158 -1.05 18.24 -2.31
C ASN A 158 -0.19 17.55 -1.23
N VAL A 159 0.49 16.48 -1.63
CA VAL A 159 1.25 15.64 -0.69
C VAL A 159 2.41 16.41 -0.06
N LEU A 160 3.05 17.35 -0.77
CA LEU A 160 4.14 18.15 -0.23
C LEU A 160 3.65 19.10 0.87
N GLU A 161 2.54 19.80 0.63
CA GLU A 161 1.92 20.68 1.63
C GLU A 161 1.50 19.89 2.86
N LEU A 162 0.88 18.71 2.67
CA LEU A 162 0.47 17.84 3.75
C LEU A 162 1.67 17.36 4.56
N LEU A 163 2.73 16.87 3.90
CA LEU A 163 3.94 16.39 4.58
C LEU A 163 4.66 17.49 5.35
N ASN A 164 4.74 18.71 4.79
CA ASN A 164 5.34 19.84 5.48
C ASN A 164 4.56 20.22 6.74
N TRP A 165 3.23 20.19 6.69
CA TRP A 165 2.41 20.39 7.87
C TRP A 165 2.62 19.27 8.90
N LEU A 166 2.60 18.00 8.49
CA LEU A 166 2.85 16.87 9.39
C LEU A 166 4.24 16.96 10.05
N LYS A 167 5.26 17.38 9.31
CA LYS A 167 6.64 17.54 9.80
C LYS A 167 6.76 18.63 10.86
N ALA A 168 5.88 19.63 10.84
CA ALA A 168 5.82 20.67 11.86
C ALA A 168 5.12 20.21 13.15
N GLU A 169 4.26 19.19 13.06
CA GLU A 169 3.44 18.70 14.18
C GLU A 169 3.99 17.44 14.86
N ILE A 170 4.61 16.55 14.09
CA ILE A 170 5.22 15.31 14.59
C ILE A 170 6.59 15.62 15.19
N ASP A 171 6.90 14.99 16.33
CA ASP A 171 8.19 15.14 16.98
C ASP A 171 9.34 14.76 16.04
N LYS A 172 10.47 15.48 16.12
CA LYS A 172 11.59 15.35 15.18
C LYS A 172 12.20 13.94 15.19
N ASP A 173 12.25 13.28 16.34
CA ASP A 173 12.82 11.94 16.47
C ASP A 173 11.82 10.89 15.97
N ASN A 174 10.54 11.08 16.27
CA ASN A 174 9.49 10.23 15.71
C ASN A 174 9.35 10.38 14.20
N TRP A 175 9.55 11.58 13.64
CA TRP A 175 9.54 11.80 12.19
C TRP A 175 10.58 10.91 11.50
N GLN A 176 11.83 10.94 11.97
CA GLN A 176 12.91 10.12 11.40
C GLN A 176 12.57 8.63 11.48
N LYS A 177 12.11 8.19 12.65
CA LYS A 177 11.67 6.81 12.82
C LYS A 177 10.53 6.45 11.85
N PHE A 178 9.55 7.34 11.65
CA PHE A 178 8.36 7.05 10.86
C PHE A 178 8.62 7.02 9.36
N ILE A 179 9.57 7.81 8.83
CA ILE A 179 9.96 7.74 7.41
C ILE A 179 10.75 6.46 7.07
N GLU A 180 11.35 5.82 8.07
CA GLU A 180 12.07 4.55 7.90
C GLU A 180 11.19 3.31 8.16
N ILE A 181 10.02 3.49 8.81
CA ILE A 181 9.11 2.36 9.05
C ILE A 181 8.58 1.82 7.73
N GLN A 182 8.75 0.51 7.54
CA GLN A 182 8.13 -0.25 6.46
C GLN A 182 6.67 -0.59 6.80
N ASP A 183 5.73 0.12 6.19
CA ASP A 183 4.29 -0.11 6.31
C ASP A 183 3.90 -1.43 5.67
N ILE A 184 3.44 -2.38 6.46
CA ILE A 184 2.88 -3.64 5.96
C ILE A 184 1.42 -3.40 5.55
N ASN A 185 1.20 -2.99 4.30
CA ASN A 185 -0.15 -2.77 3.77
C ASN A 185 -0.87 -4.12 3.52
N VAL A 186 -2.20 -4.16 3.66
CA VAL A 186 -3.01 -5.40 3.61
C VAL A 186 -4.23 -5.30 2.70
N CYS A 187 -4.18 -4.43 1.72
CA CYS A 187 -4.99 -4.66 0.54
C CYS A 187 -4.48 -5.97 -0.08
N TYR A 188 -5.39 -6.88 -0.46
CA TYR A 188 -5.06 -8.10 -1.20
C TYR A 188 -4.30 -7.82 -2.50
N THR A 189 -4.20 -6.55 -2.85
CA THR A 189 -3.51 -6.03 -4.00
C THR A 189 -2.22 -5.29 -3.59
N HIS A 190 -1.13 -6.05 -3.48
CA HIS A 190 0.12 -5.84 -4.24
C HIS A 190 1.43 -5.51 -3.52
N ASN A 191 1.56 -4.88 -2.35
CA ASN A 191 2.88 -4.72 -1.71
C ASN A 191 2.79 -4.48 -0.19
N GLN A 192 3.70 -5.09 0.59
CA GLN A 192 3.84 -4.94 2.04
C GLN A 192 5.23 -4.47 2.42
N GLY A 193 5.38 -3.79 3.55
CA GLY A 193 6.68 -3.33 4.00
C GLY A 193 7.19 -2.15 3.16
N LEU A 194 6.28 -1.29 2.71
CA LEU A 194 6.62 -0.10 1.94
C LEU A 194 7.01 1.01 2.92
N THR A 195 8.19 1.61 2.77
CA THR A 195 8.47 2.88 3.44
C THR A 195 7.52 3.98 2.93
N PRO A 196 7.34 5.10 3.64
CA PRO A 196 6.63 6.26 3.10
C PRO A 196 7.13 6.73 1.73
N LEU A 197 8.44 6.70 1.47
CA LEU A 197 8.97 7.03 0.13
C LEU A 197 8.50 6.02 -0.93
N MET A 198 8.53 4.73 -0.63
CA MET A 198 8.00 3.71 -1.55
C MET A 198 6.49 3.86 -1.77
N ASN A 199 5.72 4.22 -0.74
CA ASN A 199 4.30 4.53 -0.90
C ASN A 199 4.09 5.75 -1.80
N ALA A 200 4.89 6.81 -1.64
CA ALA A 200 4.83 7.99 -2.51
C ALA A 200 5.14 7.63 -3.97
N LEU A 201 6.17 6.81 -4.21
CA LEU A 201 6.54 6.33 -5.55
C LEU A 201 5.44 5.53 -6.24
N THR A 202 4.58 4.86 -5.47
CA THR A 202 3.53 3.97 -5.99
C THR A 202 2.15 4.63 -6.08
N HIS A 203 1.89 5.70 -5.34
CA HIS A 203 0.56 6.33 -5.28
C HIS A 203 0.54 7.77 -5.84
N GLN A 204 1.63 8.53 -5.72
CA GLN A 204 1.65 9.94 -6.10
C GLN A 204 2.11 10.06 -7.55
N SER A 205 1.28 10.63 -8.43
CA SER A 205 1.58 10.84 -9.86
C SER A 205 2.64 11.92 -10.11
N GLU A 206 2.74 12.87 -9.19
CA GLU A 206 3.71 13.97 -9.22
C GLU A 206 4.68 13.80 -8.05
N LEU A 207 5.88 13.30 -8.36
CA LEU A 207 6.98 13.23 -7.41
C LEU A 207 8.03 14.25 -7.83
N ASN A 208 8.52 15.02 -6.86
CA ASN A 208 9.55 16.03 -7.09
C ASN A 208 10.59 15.98 -5.96
N ASP A 209 11.66 16.75 -6.17
CA ASP A 209 12.79 16.90 -5.28
C ASP A 209 12.39 17.16 -3.81
N ASN A 210 11.50 18.14 -3.59
CA ASN A 210 11.05 18.52 -2.26
C ASN A 210 10.32 17.38 -1.54
N ILE A 211 9.51 16.59 -2.24
CA ILE A 211 8.81 15.45 -1.64
C ILE A 211 9.82 14.38 -1.20
N ILE A 212 10.82 14.11 -2.04
CA ILE A 212 11.86 13.11 -1.73
C ILE A 212 12.68 13.56 -0.53
N GLN A 213 13.15 14.81 -0.51
CA GLN A 213 13.91 15.36 0.62
C GLN A 213 13.16 15.30 1.96
N VAL A 214 11.83 15.42 1.92
CA VAL A 214 11.01 15.32 3.12
C VAL A 214 10.86 13.87 3.61
N LEU A 215 10.95 12.88 2.71
CA LEU A 215 10.73 11.46 2.98
C LEU A 215 12.01 10.61 3.10
N ILE A 216 13.19 11.17 2.92
CA ILE A 216 14.47 10.49 3.15
C ILE A 216 15.02 10.78 4.57
N PRO A 217 15.70 9.81 5.20
CA PRO A 217 16.33 10.03 6.50
C PRO A 217 17.51 11.00 6.39
N LYS A 218 17.91 11.63 7.50
CA LYS A 218 19.00 12.63 7.48
C LYS A 218 20.36 12.03 7.09
N ASP A 219 20.56 10.76 7.41
CA ASP A 219 21.75 9.96 7.12
C ASP A 219 21.59 9.13 5.84
N PHE A 220 20.71 9.54 4.91
CA PHE A 220 20.41 8.75 3.70
C PHE A 220 21.62 8.42 2.84
N LYS A 221 22.73 9.17 2.94
CA LYS A 221 23.95 8.91 2.19
C LYS A 221 24.70 7.69 2.70
N GLU A 222 24.59 7.41 4.00
CA GLU A 222 25.24 6.29 4.68
C GLU A 222 24.24 5.17 5.05
N ASN A 223 22.94 5.44 4.97
CA ASN A 223 21.86 4.50 5.32
C ASN A 223 21.50 3.60 4.13
N TYR A 224 22.42 2.70 3.76
CA TYR A 224 22.22 1.73 2.68
C TYR A 224 21.00 0.83 2.93
N THR A 225 20.72 0.50 4.20
CA THR A 225 19.58 -0.32 4.59
C THR A 225 18.23 0.28 4.22
N PHE A 226 18.09 1.61 4.28
CA PHE A 226 16.86 2.29 3.89
C PHE A 226 16.59 2.15 2.38
N TRP A 227 17.63 2.30 1.56
CA TRP A 227 17.52 2.24 0.10
C TRP A 227 17.35 0.81 -0.42
N GLU A 228 18.09 -0.13 0.16
CA GLU A 228 18.11 -1.53 -0.27
C GLU A 228 17.04 -2.40 0.40
N CYS A 229 16.22 -1.81 1.28
CA CYS A 229 15.12 -2.54 1.88
C CYS A 229 14.15 -3.05 0.80
N LYS A 230 13.63 -4.25 1.03
CA LYS A 230 12.64 -4.88 0.15
C LYS A 230 11.28 -4.83 0.80
N CYS A 231 10.27 -4.57 -0.01
CA CYS A 231 8.87 -4.74 0.33
C CYS A 231 8.40 -6.10 -0.21
N ASN A 232 7.47 -6.78 0.46
CA ASN A 232 6.98 -8.07 0.04
C ASN A 232 5.65 -7.94 -0.69
N LYS A 233 5.59 -8.35 -1.96
CA LYS A 233 4.32 -8.61 -2.65
C LYS A 233 3.82 -10.00 -2.26
N TYR A 234 2.59 -10.08 -1.76
CA TYR A 234 1.93 -11.36 -1.58
C TYR A 234 1.49 -11.92 -2.93
N GLY A 235 1.99 -13.12 -3.26
CA GLY A 235 1.32 -14.06 -4.15
C GLY A 235 0.61 -15.12 -3.32
N VAL A 236 -0.70 -15.33 -3.53
CA VAL A 236 -1.36 -16.54 -3.05
C VAL A 236 -1.17 -17.58 -4.14
N ASN A 237 -0.34 -18.61 -3.89
CA ASN A 237 -0.38 -19.79 -4.72
C ASN A 237 -1.61 -20.61 -4.30
N THR A 238 -2.70 -20.47 -5.06
CA THR A 238 -3.98 -21.13 -4.76
C THR A 238 -3.88 -22.65 -4.80
N PHE A 239 -2.80 -23.21 -5.36
CA PHE A 239 -2.62 -24.65 -5.54
C PHE A 239 -1.95 -25.37 -4.36
N PHE A 240 -1.09 -24.69 -3.59
CA PHE A 240 -0.26 -25.34 -2.55
C PHE A 240 -0.43 -24.82 -1.12
N GLU A 241 -1.34 -23.87 -0.89
CA GLU A 241 -1.48 -23.19 0.41
C GLU A 241 -0.16 -22.59 0.97
N GLU A 242 0.84 -22.39 0.12
CA GLU A 242 2.10 -21.75 0.44
C GLU A 242 2.02 -20.27 0.05
N PHE A 243 2.42 -19.40 0.98
CA PHE A 243 2.51 -17.97 0.72
C PHE A 243 3.84 -17.69 0.03
N LEU A 244 3.76 -17.19 -1.19
CA LEU A 244 4.92 -16.70 -1.91
C LEU A 244 5.10 -15.21 -1.58
N PHE A 245 6.25 -14.86 -1.00
CA PHE A 245 6.63 -13.47 -0.76
C PHE A 245 7.64 -13.06 -1.82
N ILE A 246 7.25 -12.17 -2.73
CA ILE A 246 8.17 -11.59 -3.71
C ILE A 246 8.71 -10.27 -3.14
N GLY A 247 9.97 -10.28 -2.71
CA GLY A 247 10.72 -9.12 -2.26
C GLY A 247 11.06 -8.18 -3.42
N LYS A 248 10.52 -6.96 -3.38
CA LYS A 248 10.68 -5.89 -4.36
C LYS A 248 11.38 -4.70 -3.72
N ASN A 249 12.48 -4.28 -4.31
CA ASN A 249 13.12 -3.02 -3.96
C ASN A 249 12.41 -1.80 -4.60
N ILE A 250 12.91 -0.61 -4.29
CA ILE A 250 12.35 0.67 -4.76
C ILE A 250 12.28 0.80 -6.29
N LEU A 251 13.26 0.27 -7.02
CA LEU A 251 13.27 0.30 -8.49
C LEU A 251 12.20 -0.64 -9.06
N HIS A 252 12.08 -1.87 -8.54
CA HIS A 252 11.03 -2.78 -9.00
C HIS A 252 9.63 -2.14 -8.88
N LEU A 253 9.38 -1.41 -7.79
CA LEU A 253 8.11 -0.70 -7.58
C LEU A 253 7.84 0.41 -8.63
N MET A 254 8.87 1.13 -9.06
CA MET A 254 8.74 2.20 -10.05
C MET A 254 8.34 1.69 -11.43
N PHE A 255 8.84 0.52 -11.82
CA PHE A 255 8.57 -0.04 -13.15
C PHE A 255 7.33 -0.93 -13.18
N GLU A 256 6.91 -1.47 -12.03
CA GLU A 256 5.67 -2.23 -11.91
C GLU A 256 4.42 -1.32 -11.94
N ASN A 257 4.46 -0.18 -11.26
CA ASN A 257 3.28 0.69 -11.16
C ASN A 257 3.18 1.63 -12.36
N ALA A 258 2.02 1.65 -13.01
CA ALA A 258 1.76 2.41 -14.23
C ALA A 258 1.62 3.94 -14.02
N LEU A 259 2.42 4.53 -13.13
CA LEU A 259 2.42 5.98 -12.92
C LEU A 259 3.18 6.70 -14.04
N PRO A 260 2.79 7.94 -14.39
CA PRO A 260 3.48 8.73 -15.39
C PRO A 260 4.87 9.17 -14.89
N ASN A 261 5.69 9.63 -15.83
CA ASN A 261 6.99 10.27 -15.58
C ASN A 261 8.04 9.35 -14.93
N VAL A 262 8.12 8.10 -15.37
CA VAL A 262 9.12 7.13 -14.88
C VAL A 262 10.55 7.65 -15.05
N GLU A 263 10.84 8.32 -16.17
CA GLU A 263 12.17 8.91 -16.44
C GLU A 263 12.56 9.95 -15.39
N GLU A 264 11.68 10.91 -15.11
CA GLU A 264 11.92 11.93 -14.11
C GLU A 264 12.06 11.33 -12.70
N ARG A 265 11.25 10.33 -12.36
CA ARG A 265 11.39 9.60 -11.09
C ARG A 265 12.74 8.89 -11.01
N LEU A 266 13.19 8.27 -12.10
CA LEU A 266 14.47 7.56 -12.14
C LEU A 266 15.64 8.52 -11.99
N ARG A 267 15.58 9.67 -12.68
CA ARG A 267 16.54 10.77 -12.53
C ARG A 267 16.62 11.25 -11.08
N LEU A 268 15.47 11.50 -10.46
CA LEU A 268 15.41 11.91 -9.05
C LEU A 268 15.96 10.82 -8.11
N MET A 269 15.61 9.55 -8.30
CA MET A 269 16.16 8.48 -7.47
C MET A 269 17.67 8.35 -7.65
N LYS A 270 18.20 8.48 -8.86
CA LYS A 270 19.64 8.43 -9.11
C LYS A 270 20.40 9.57 -8.41
N GLU A 271 19.75 10.72 -8.22
CA GLU A 271 20.32 11.88 -7.52
C GLU A 271 20.47 11.66 -6.01
N TYR A 272 19.54 10.93 -5.39
CA TYR A 272 19.51 10.73 -3.93
C TYR A 272 20.10 9.40 -3.45
N VAL A 273 19.99 8.34 -4.24
CA VAL A 273 20.47 7.01 -3.86
C VAL A 273 22.00 6.98 -3.97
N PRO A 274 22.73 6.55 -2.91
CA PRO A 274 24.17 6.35 -2.99
C PRO A 274 24.56 5.44 -4.15
N ASP A 275 25.67 5.73 -4.83
CA ASP A 275 26.07 4.97 -6.04
C ASP A 275 26.19 3.46 -5.79
N GLU A 276 26.74 3.05 -4.64
CA GLU A 276 26.83 1.64 -4.25
C GLU A 276 25.45 0.98 -4.13
N SER A 277 24.50 1.63 -3.43
CA SER A 277 23.12 1.15 -3.38
C SER A 277 22.43 1.16 -4.73
N TRP A 278 22.71 2.15 -5.59
CA TRP A 278 22.16 2.19 -6.94
C TRP A 278 22.59 0.97 -7.75
N GLU A 279 23.89 0.67 -7.74
CA GLU A 279 24.43 -0.52 -8.41
C GLU A 279 23.79 -1.81 -7.87
N ASN A 280 23.70 -1.95 -6.55
CA ASN A 280 23.06 -3.08 -5.89
C ASN A 280 21.58 -3.22 -6.30
N LEU A 281 20.83 -2.12 -6.28
CA LEU A 281 19.40 -2.11 -6.61
C LEU A 281 19.14 -2.52 -8.06
N VAL A 282 20.00 -2.13 -9.00
CA VAL A 282 19.87 -2.43 -10.43
C VAL A 282 20.10 -3.90 -10.72
N VAL A 283 21.10 -4.53 -10.08
CA VAL A 283 21.47 -5.92 -10.34
C VAL A 283 20.65 -6.92 -9.52
N THR A 284 20.03 -6.48 -8.43
CA THR A 284 19.22 -7.35 -7.56
C THR A 284 17.91 -7.71 -8.26
N PRO A 285 17.66 -8.98 -8.60
CA PRO A 285 16.36 -9.40 -9.12
C PRO A 285 15.31 -9.40 -7.99
N ASP A 286 14.03 -9.53 -8.36
CA ASP A 286 13.02 -9.83 -7.35
C ASP A 286 13.31 -11.18 -6.68
N GLU A 287 13.21 -11.20 -5.35
CA GLU A 287 13.57 -12.37 -4.56
C GLU A 287 12.33 -13.05 -4.02
N VAL A 288 12.33 -14.38 -4.04
CA VAL A 288 11.24 -15.14 -3.45
C VAL A 288 11.73 -15.85 -2.20
N GLU A 289 11.12 -15.49 -1.07
CA GLU A 289 11.33 -16.18 0.19
C GLU A 289 10.20 -17.21 0.38
N LEU A 290 10.54 -18.49 0.20
CA LEU A 290 9.67 -19.59 0.61
C LEU A 290 9.78 -19.76 2.12
N LYS A 291 8.72 -19.44 2.86
CA LYS A 291 8.63 -19.86 4.26
C LYS A 291 8.24 -21.32 4.29
N GLU A 292 9.23 -22.20 4.40
CA GLU A 292 9.02 -23.63 4.62
C GLU A 292 8.07 -23.82 5.82
N ARG A 293 6.94 -24.49 5.59
CA ARG A 293 6.12 -24.97 6.70
C ARG A 293 6.97 -25.97 7.49
N ASN A 294 7.10 -25.76 8.81
CA ASN A 294 7.46 -26.86 9.71
C ASN A 294 6.57 -28.05 9.33
N LYS A 295 7.18 -29.18 8.94
CA LYS A 295 6.49 -30.42 8.57
C LYS A 295 5.67 -30.95 9.74
N VAL A 296 4.49 -30.38 9.98
CA VAL A 296 3.48 -31.00 10.81
C VAL A 296 2.98 -32.19 9.99
N HIS A 297 3.37 -33.40 10.42
CA HIS A 297 2.85 -34.64 9.87
C HIS A 297 1.33 -34.55 9.84
N TYR A 298 0.75 -34.45 8.65
CA TYR A 298 -0.65 -34.77 8.42
C TYR A 298 -0.82 -36.25 8.72
N VAL A 299 -1.12 -36.58 9.98
CA VAL A 299 -1.81 -37.82 10.30
C VAL A 299 -3.21 -37.64 9.72
N PHE A 300 -3.40 -38.11 8.49
CA PHE A 300 -4.74 -38.40 7.98
C PHE A 300 -5.34 -39.45 8.92
N ALA A 301 -6.05 -38.97 9.94
CA ALA A 301 -6.96 -39.80 10.70
C ALA A 301 -8.04 -40.26 9.70
N ASN A 302 -7.98 -41.54 9.35
CA ASN A 302 -9.03 -42.26 8.67
C ASN A 302 -10.37 -41.99 9.37
N ASN A 303 -11.19 -41.12 8.80
CA ASN A 303 -12.63 -41.19 8.97
C ASN A 303 -13.25 -41.16 7.56
N LYS A 304 -13.60 -42.35 7.11
CA LYS A 304 -14.49 -42.56 5.98
C LYS A 304 -15.83 -41.89 6.28
N GLU A 305 -16.46 -41.40 5.21
CA GLU A 305 -17.82 -40.86 5.14
C GLU A 305 -17.99 -39.41 5.60
N GLN A 306 -17.82 -38.46 4.67
CA GLN A 306 -18.88 -37.51 4.32
C GLN A 306 -18.56 -36.73 3.02
N GLN A 307 -19.61 -36.60 2.21
CA GLN A 307 -19.79 -35.94 0.91
C GLN A 307 -18.71 -34.97 0.38
N LYS A 308 -18.23 -35.27 -0.83
CA LYS A 308 -17.47 -34.36 -1.72
C LYS A 308 -18.40 -33.18 -2.15
N PRO A 309 -18.04 -31.90 -1.92
CA PRO A 309 -18.81 -30.78 -2.47
C PRO A 309 -18.58 -30.67 -3.99
N ARG A 310 -19.67 -30.57 -4.77
CA ARG A 310 -19.70 -30.39 -6.24
C ARG A 310 -19.18 -29.03 -6.75
N PHE A 311 -18.51 -28.22 -5.94
CA PHE A 311 -18.12 -26.85 -6.27
C PHE A 311 -16.71 -26.70 -6.88
N LEU A 312 -16.02 -27.80 -7.19
CA LEU A 312 -14.61 -27.78 -7.61
C LEU A 312 -14.38 -27.90 -9.13
N GLU A 313 -15.40 -28.20 -9.95
CA GLU A 313 -15.18 -28.48 -11.38
C GLU A 313 -15.20 -27.23 -12.29
N ASP A 314 -15.78 -26.11 -11.85
CA ASP A 314 -15.85 -24.88 -12.66
C ASP A 314 -14.71 -23.87 -12.39
N HIS A 315 -13.85 -24.12 -11.40
CA HIS A 315 -12.77 -23.20 -11.02
C HIS A 315 -11.48 -23.37 -11.84
N ASP A 316 -11.27 -24.53 -12.48
CA ASP A 316 -10.02 -24.85 -13.18
C ASP A 316 -9.81 -24.05 -14.47
N LYS A 317 -10.87 -23.44 -15.04
CA LYS A 317 -10.79 -22.71 -16.31
C LYS A 317 -10.54 -21.21 -16.17
N CYS A 318 -10.76 -20.62 -14.99
CA CYS A 318 -10.59 -19.17 -14.75
C CYS A 318 -9.24 -18.77 -14.13
N LEU A 319 -8.39 -19.73 -13.74
CA LEU A 319 -7.17 -19.47 -12.97
C LEU A 319 -5.86 -19.58 -13.79
N SER A 320 -5.93 -19.95 -15.07
CA SER A 320 -4.74 -20.18 -15.92
C SER A 320 -4.24 -18.95 -16.69
N ASP A 321 -5.03 -17.88 -16.80
CA ASP A 321 -4.68 -16.75 -17.70
C ASP A 321 -4.02 -15.54 -17.01
N ASN A 322 -4.01 -15.44 -15.67
CA ASN A 322 -3.62 -14.19 -14.99
C ASN A 322 -2.50 -14.28 -13.95
N PHE A 323 -1.91 -15.46 -13.72
CA PHE A 323 -0.72 -15.59 -12.85
C PHE A 323 0.48 -16.05 -13.67
N ASN A 324 1.13 -15.09 -14.34
CA ASN A 324 2.50 -15.26 -14.82
C ASN A 324 3.43 -15.28 -13.60
N GLY A 325 3.48 -16.40 -12.89
CA GLY A 325 4.33 -16.66 -11.72
C GLY A 325 5.81 -16.79 -12.09
N LEU A 326 6.35 -15.78 -12.77
CA LEU A 326 7.77 -15.68 -13.05
C LEU A 326 8.45 -15.00 -11.86
N GLU A 327 9.55 -15.58 -11.42
CA GLU A 327 10.31 -15.17 -10.23
C GLU A 327 11.77 -14.93 -10.62
N GLY A 328 12.53 -14.22 -9.78
CA GLY A 328 13.90 -13.83 -10.16
C GLY A 328 13.93 -12.95 -11.40
N LEU A 329 12.86 -12.19 -11.63
CA LEU A 329 12.76 -11.22 -12.68
C LEU A 329 13.73 -10.08 -12.34
N ASN A 330 14.72 -9.89 -13.20
CA ASN A 330 15.47 -8.64 -13.17
C ASN A 330 14.62 -7.48 -13.70
N MET A 331 15.15 -6.26 -13.59
CA MET A 331 14.47 -5.05 -14.01
C MET A 331 13.96 -5.10 -15.46
N ILE A 332 14.73 -5.67 -16.39
CA ILE A 332 14.32 -5.76 -17.81
C ILE A 332 13.09 -6.66 -17.96
N HIS A 333 13.06 -7.80 -17.27
CA HIS A 333 11.87 -8.67 -17.28
C HIS A 333 10.63 -7.96 -16.74
N LEU A 334 10.77 -7.17 -15.68
CA LEU A 334 9.65 -6.41 -15.12
C LEU A 334 9.11 -5.39 -16.11
N VAL A 335 9.99 -4.61 -16.76
CA VAL A 335 9.55 -3.64 -17.77
C VAL A 335 8.84 -4.33 -18.93
N VAL A 336 9.43 -5.42 -19.44
CA VAL A 336 8.87 -6.20 -20.55
C VAL A 336 7.50 -6.79 -20.19
N SER A 337 7.35 -7.26 -18.94
CA SER A 337 6.13 -7.90 -18.45
C SER A 337 5.07 -6.91 -17.98
N SER A 338 5.40 -5.62 -17.88
CA SER A 338 4.48 -4.58 -17.44
C SER A 338 3.35 -4.36 -18.46
N GLU A 339 2.11 -4.30 -17.98
CA GLU A 339 0.94 -3.92 -18.78
C GLU A 339 0.95 -2.42 -19.15
N ASN A 340 1.95 -1.65 -18.68
CA ASN A 340 2.07 -0.24 -18.98
C ASN A 340 2.22 0.00 -20.49
N ILE A 341 1.37 0.91 -21.02
CA ILE A 341 1.41 1.35 -22.42
C ILE A 341 2.76 1.96 -22.81
N ASN A 342 3.48 2.53 -21.84
CA ASN A 342 4.81 3.12 -22.03
C ASN A 342 5.97 2.17 -21.69
N ALA A 343 5.75 0.85 -21.63
CA ALA A 343 6.82 -0.09 -21.29
C ALA A 343 8.06 0.05 -22.21
N PHE A 344 7.86 0.34 -23.50
CA PHE A 344 8.97 0.58 -24.43
C PHE A 344 9.80 1.82 -24.08
N GLY A 345 9.13 2.95 -23.75
CA GLY A 345 9.81 4.15 -23.29
C GLY A 345 10.56 3.92 -21.96
N ASN A 346 9.93 3.21 -21.03
CA ASN A 346 10.55 2.83 -19.76
C ASN A 346 11.79 1.94 -19.97
N LEU A 347 11.76 1.04 -20.97
CA LEU A 347 12.89 0.16 -21.30
C LEU A 347 14.09 0.94 -21.82
N LYS A 348 13.86 1.95 -22.68
CA LYS A 348 14.91 2.85 -23.16
C LYS A 348 15.51 3.67 -22.03
N CYS A 349 14.64 4.27 -21.21
CA CYS A 349 15.05 5.02 -20.04
C CYS A 349 15.94 4.18 -19.11
N LEU A 350 15.54 2.92 -18.86
CA LEU A 350 16.34 1.99 -18.07
C LEU A 350 17.71 1.71 -18.70
N GLN A 351 17.80 1.54 -20.03
CA GLN A 351 19.07 1.35 -20.72
C GLN A 351 19.99 2.57 -20.56
N GLU A 352 19.45 3.77 -20.75
CA GLU A 352 20.23 5.03 -20.71
C GLU A 352 20.82 5.31 -19.32
N GLN A 353 20.16 4.86 -18.26
CA GLN A 353 20.58 5.07 -16.87
C GLN A 353 21.46 3.93 -16.32
N MET A 354 21.77 2.92 -17.14
CA MET A 354 22.48 1.72 -16.71
C MET A 354 23.85 1.60 -17.40
N PRO A 355 24.92 1.22 -16.67
CA PRO A 355 26.18 0.87 -17.31
C PRO A 355 25.99 -0.21 -18.37
N LEU A 356 26.62 -0.04 -19.55
CA LEU A 356 26.45 -0.95 -20.69
C LEU A 356 26.81 -2.40 -20.34
N THR A 357 27.79 -2.61 -19.46
CA THR A 357 28.18 -3.94 -18.97
C THR A 357 27.04 -4.61 -18.21
N VAL A 358 26.43 -3.91 -17.26
CA VAL A 358 25.30 -4.39 -16.46
C VAL A 358 24.08 -4.63 -17.35
N TRP A 359 23.79 -3.73 -18.29
CA TRP A 359 22.70 -3.91 -19.25
C TRP A 359 22.82 -5.23 -20.04
N LYS A 360 24.01 -5.52 -20.56
CA LYS A 360 24.27 -6.77 -21.29
C LYS A 360 24.11 -8.00 -20.38
N GLU A 361 24.63 -7.94 -19.16
CA GLU A 361 24.45 -9.03 -18.19
C GLU A 361 22.97 -9.31 -17.89
N LEU A 362 22.16 -8.26 -17.68
CA LEU A 362 20.73 -8.42 -17.42
C LEU A 362 19.94 -8.95 -18.64
N LEU A 363 20.36 -8.63 -19.87
CA LEU A 363 19.77 -9.19 -21.09
C LEU A 363 20.02 -10.70 -21.22
N ASP A 364 21.17 -11.16 -20.75
CA ASP A 364 21.55 -12.57 -20.81
C ASP A 364 21.10 -13.38 -19.60
N GLN A 365 20.82 -12.71 -18.48
CA GLN A 365 20.32 -13.33 -17.27
C GLN A 365 18.92 -13.91 -17.51
N LYS A 366 18.77 -15.19 -17.18
CA LYS A 366 17.47 -15.85 -17.17
C LYS A 366 16.78 -15.64 -15.83
N ASN A 367 15.45 -15.53 -15.85
CA ASN A 367 14.65 -15.56 -14.64
C ASN A 367 14.87 -16.87 -13.84
N LYS A 368 14.49 -16.85 -12.55
CA LYS A 368 14.51 -18.03 -11.69
C LYS A 368 13.18 -18.77 -11.81
N VAL A 369 13.24 -20.10 -11.90
CA VAL A 369 12.06 -20.96 -11.84
C VAL A 369 12.04 -21.59 -10.47
N VAL A 370 11.02 -21.29 -9.66
CA VAL A 370 10.94 -21.81 -8.29
C VAL A 370 10.08 -23.07 -8.18
N TYR A 371 9.36 -23.50 -9.22
CA TYR A 371 8.63 -24.77 -9.18
C TYR A 371 8.59 -25.56 -10.50
N ASN A 372 8.73 -26.89 -10.36
CA ASN A 372 8.61 -27.95 -11.37
C ASN A 372 7.17 -28.19 -11.89
N VAL A 373 6.25 -27.25 -11.70
CA VAL A 373 4.88 -27.40 -12.21
C VAL A 373 4.88 -26.95 -13.67
N VAL A 374 5.09 -27.92 -14.55
CA VAL A 374 4.73 -27.96 -15.98
C VAL A 374 4.92 -26.60 -16.70
N CYS A 375 6.11 -26.41 -17.27
CA CYS A 375 6.45 -25.35 -18.25
C CYS A 375 6.95 -23.98 -17.74
N GLY A 376 7.48 -23.85 -16.53
CA GLY A 376 8.31 -22.69 -16.17
C GLY A 376 9.62 -22.68 -16.99
N MET A 377 9.62 -22.03 -18.15
CA MET A 377 10.86 -21.86 -18.93
C MET A 377 11.72 -20.79 -18.26
N LYS A 378 13.02 -21.10 -18.09
CA LYS A 378 14.02 -20.08 -17.78
C LYS A 378 14.15 -19.17 -19.00
N GLU A 379 13.49 -18.02 -18.96
CA GLU A 379 13.39 -17.06 -20.05
C GLU A 379 14.39 -15.93 -19.84
N LYS A 380 15.02 -15.47 -20.93
CA LYS A 380 15.65 -14.16 -20.98
C LYS A 380 14.58 -13.09 -21.21
N PRO A 381 14.87 -11.79 -21.03
CA PRO A 381 13.91 -10.72 -21.30
C PRO A 381 13.36 -10.73 -22.73
N PHE A 382 14.19 -11.11 -23.72
CA PHE A 382 13.75 -11.26 -25.12
C PHE A 382 12.70 -12.37 -25.30
N ASP A 383 12.86 -13.49 -24.60
CA ASP A 383 11.94 -14.63 -24.65
C ASP A 383 10.60 -14.23 -24.01
N ALA A 384 10.65 -13.53 -22.87
CA ALA A 384 9.47 -12.97 -22.21
C ALA A 384 8.72 -11.99 -23.12
N ALA A 385 9.42 -11.08 -23.80
CA ALA A 385 8.82 -10.13 -24.75
C ALA A 385 8.14 -10.85 -25.92
N SER A 386 8.77 -11.92 -26.42
CA SER A 386 8.26 -12.76 -27.50
C SER A 386 6.99 -13.51 -27.10
N ARG A 387 6.99 -14.13 -25.91
CA ARG A 387 5.82 -14.81 -25.35
C ARG A 387 4.65 -13.85 -25.14
N LEU A 388 4.92 -12.65 -24.65
CA LEU A 388 3.92 -11.58 -24.45
C LEU A 388 3.56 -10.81 -25.72
N ARG A 389 4.16 -11.16 -26.87
CA ARG A 389 3.89 -10.55 -28.18
C ARG A 389 4.09 -9.02 -28.23
N ARG A 390 5.07 -8.49 -27.49
CA ARG A 390 5.40 -7.04 -27.44
C ARG A 390 6.29 -6.64 -28.63
N SER A 391 5.70 -6.53 -29.82
CA SER A 391 6.42 -6.39 -31.10
C SER A 391 7.45 -5.25 -31.17
N ASP A 392 7.16 -4.11 -30.55
CA ASP A 392 8.04 -2.95 -30.42
C ASP A 392 9.27 -3.26 -29.57
N ILE A 393 9.06 -3.88 -28.41
CA ILE A 393 10.11 -4.32 -27.49
C ILE A 393 10.94 -5.44 -28.12
N ILE A 394 10.31 -6.41 -28.81
CA ILE A 394 11.00 -7.51 -29.50
C ILE A 394 11.97 -6.94 -30.55
N LYS A 395 11.50 -5.99 -31.38
CA LYS A 395 12.34 -5.36 -32.40
C LYS A 395 13.56 -4.68 -31.77
N TYR A 396 13.35 -3.98 -30.66
CA TYR A 396 14.41 -3.28 -29.96
C TYR A 396 15.42 -4.22 -29.31
N LEU A 397 14.94 -5.20 -28.54
CA LEU A 397 15.79 -6.19 -27.88
C LEU A 397 16.56 -7.04 -28.91
N ARG A 398 15.99 -7.31 -30.09
CA ARG A 398 16.69 -8.00 -31.17
C ARG A 398 17.94 -7.22 -31.61
N ASN A 399 17.81 -5.92 -31.80
CA ASN A 399 18.95 -5.10 -32.21
C ASN A 399 20.04 -5.08 -31.13
N GLU A 400 19.64 -4.98 -29.86
CA GLU A 400 20.59 -4.99 -28.74
C GLU A 400 21.29 -6.35 -28.53
N CYS A 401 20.60 -7.46 -28.78
CA CYS A 401 21.16 -8.80 -28.59
C CYS A 401 22.00 -9.31 -29.78
N PHE A 402 21.77 -8.83 -31.01
CA PHE A 402 22.32 -9.46 -32.22
C PHE A 402 23.09 -8.54 -33.17
N GLU A 403 23.09 -7.21 -33.01
CA GLU A 403 23.75 -6.27 -33.96
C GLU A 403 25.12 -5.73 -33.50
N LYS A 404 25.75 -6.33 -32.47
CA LYS A 404 27.10 -5.91 -32.00
C LYS A 404 28.17 -7.02 -32.04
N GLU A 405 27.91 -8.11 -32.74
CA GLU A 405 28.94 -9.07 -33.21
C GLU A 405 29.31 -8.75 -34.66
#